data_AF-A0A233SCR9-F1
#
_entry.id   AF-A0A233SCR9-F1
#
_cell.length_a   1.000
_cell.length_b   1.000
_cell.length_c   1.000
_cell.angle_alpha   90.00
_cell.angle_beta   90.00
_cell.angle_gamma   90.00
#
_symmetry.space_group_name_H-M   'P 1'
#
loop_
_entity.id
_entity.type
_entity.pdbx_description
1 polymer ?
#
loop_
_entity_poly.entity_id
_entity_poly.type
_entity_poly.pdbx_seq_one_letter_code
_entity_poly.pdbx_strand_id
1 'polypeptide(L)'
;MSELPPDPPLPSDPPRLREILAYLDEQLAKTETIAIYLRLQRDKVKMALARAEGSAQQERPRQPERPMRKVKGGGPLPGFAQSPMKTGYVVQQKRTPHGPEPAFIHLADCTMIEGTPHRIRPDEARAALTDPKIEPCRFCRPDTELGTDLA
;
A
#
# COMPACT_ATOMS: atom_id res chain seq x y z
N MET A 1 -8.39 -43.02 -5.91
CA MET A 1 -7.81 -42.83 -4.57
C MET A 1 -6.33 -43.14 -4.71
N SER A 2 -5.46 -42.14 -4.64
CA SER A 2 -4.01 -42.39 -4.70
C SER A 2 -3.55 -42.79 -3.31
N GLU A 3 -3.12 -44.04 -3.14
CA GLU A 3 -2.45 -44.49 -1.91
C GLU A 3 -1.16 -43.69 -1.74
N LEU A 4 -0.98 -43.08 -0.56
CA LEU A 4 0.27 -42.42 -0.20
C LEU A 4 1.39 -43.47 -0.12
N PRO A 5 2.61 -43.16 -0.57
CA PRO A 5 3.74 -44.07 -0.41
C PRO A 5 3.96 -44.38 1.07
N PRO A 6 4.43 -45.59 1.41
CA PRO A 6 4.69 -45.98 2.79
C PRO A 6 5.77 -45.08 3.40
N ASP A 7 5.56 -44.67 4.65
CA ASP A 7 6.51 -43.84 5.37
C ASP A 7 7.86 -44.55 5.49
N PRO A 8 8.99 -43.85 5.27
CA PRO A 8 10.30 -44.44 5.47
C PRO A 8 10.46 -44.87 6.93
N PRO A 9 11.07 -46.04 7.19
CA PRO A 9 11.26 -46.53 8.54
C PRO A 9 12.09 -45.53 9.37
N LEU A 10 11.63 -45.23 10.57
CA LEU A 10 12.33 -44.35 11.50
C LEU A 10 13.62 -45.01 12.03
N PRO A 11 14.68 -44.22 12.30
CA PRO A 11 15.87 -44.75 12.95
C PRO A 11 15.53 -45.26 14.36
N SER A 12 16.14 -46.37 14.78
CA SER A 12 15.88 -46.96 16.10
C SER A 12 16.68 -46.31 17.23
N ASP A 13 17.61 -45.41 16.92
CA ASP A 13 18.51 -44.82 17.90
C ASP A 13 17.88 -43.56 18.56
N PRO A 14 17.73 -43.55 19.91
CA PRO A 14 17.05 -42.44 20.60
C PRO A 14 17.69 -41.05 20.42
N PRO A 15 19.03 -40.89 20.34
CA PRO A 15 19.64 -39.57 20.12
C PRO A 15 19.21 -38.94 18.80
N ARG A 16 19.28 -39.69 17.69
CA ARG A 16 18.90 -39.19 16.37
C ARG A 16 17.41 -38.90 16.27
N LEU A 17 16.55 -39.69 16.93
CA LEU A 17 15.12 -39.38 16.99
C LEU A 17 14.85 -38.03 17.67
N ARG A 18 15.60 -37.66 18.70
CA ARG A 18 15.48 -36.33 19.35
C ARG A 18 15.92 -35.20 18.45
N GLU A 19 17.01 -35.38 17.69
CA GLU A 19 17.46 -34.40 16.71
C GLU A 19 16.43 -34.20 15.59
N ILE A 20 15.87 -35.29 15.07
CA ILE A 20 14.80 -35.24 14.07
C ILE A 20 13.58 -34.50 14.62
N LEU A 21 13.16 -34.79 15.85
CA LEU A 21 12.03 -34.08 16.48
C LEU A 21 12.32 -32.58 16.63
N ALA A 22 13.48 -32.20 17.13
CA ALA A 22 13.85 -30.79 17.26
C ALA A 22 13.84 -30.05 15.91
N TYR A 23 14.33 -30.70 14.85
CA TYR A 23 14.26 -30.16 13.50
C TYR A 23 12.81 -30.01 13.01
N LEU A 24 11.97 -31.03 13.22
CA LEU A 24 10.56 -30.98 12.82
C LEU A 24 9.80 -29.88 13.56
N ASP A 25 10.02 -29.71 14.85
CA ASP A 25 9.42 -28.64 15.66
C ASP A 25 9.84 -27.26 15.12
N GLU A 26 11.11 -27.09 14.74
CA GLU A 26 11.60 -25.87 14.11
C GLU A 26 10.92 -25.59 12.77
N GLN A 27 10.75 -26.63 11.92
CA GLN A 27 10.06 -26.48 10.64
C GLN A 27 8.57 -26.17 10.80
N LEU A 28 7.90 -26.78 11.79
CA LEU A 28 6.51 -26.48 12.11
C LEU A 28 6.35 -25.03 12.57
N ALA A 29 7.21 -24.54 13.47
CA ALA A 29 7.18 -23.16 13.93
C ALA A 29 7.42 -22.14 12.79
N LYS A 30 8.35 -22.44 11.88
CA LYS A 30 8.59 -21.62 10.67
C LYS A 30 7.37 -21.59 9.76
N THR A 31 6.78 -22.75 9.51
CA THR A 31 5.60 -22.87 8.65
C THR A 31 4.39 -22.18 9.26
N GLU A 32 4.22 -22.26 10.58
CA GLU A 32 3.17 -21.55 11.32
C GLU A 32 3.32 -20.03 11.18
N THR A 33 4.55 -19.51 11.28
CA THR A 33 4.83 -18.08 11.07
C THR A 33 4.39 -17.63 9.67
N ILE A 34 4.73 -18.41 8.64
CA ILE A 34 4.31 -18.13 7.26
C ILE A 34 2.78 -18.21 7.13
N ALA A 35 2.15 -19.23 7.73
CA ALA A 35 0.70 -19.39 7.71
C ALA A 35 -0.03 -18.23 8.37
N ILE A 36 0.48 -17.73 9.50
CA ILE A 36 -0.05 -16.54 10.18
C ILE A 36 0.05 -15.32 9.26
N TYR A 37 1.23 -15.07 8.69
CA TYR A 37 1.43 -13.94 7.78
C TYR A 37 0.47 -13.99 6.58
N LEU A 38 0.35 -15.14 5.93
CA LEU A 38 -0.54 -15.30 4.77
C LEU A 38 -2.02 -15.13 5.14
N ARG A 39 -2.44 -15.58 6.32
CA ARG A 39 -3.81 -15.33 6.81
C ARG A 39 -4.07 -13.85 6.99
N LEU A 40 -3.15 -13.11 7.61
CA LEU A 40 -3.25 -11.66 7.77
C LEU A 40 -3.35 -10.95 6.41
N GLN A 41 -2.52 -11.34 5.44
CA GLN A 41 -2.57 -10.77 4.09
C GLN A 41 -3.89 -11.08 3.39
N ARG A 42 -4.35 -12.34 3.45
CA ARG A 42 -5.64 -12.76 2.89
C ARG A 42 -6.79 -11.93 3.46
N ASP A 43 -6.79 -11.70 4.77
CA ASP A 43 -7.87 -10.97 5.43
C ASP A 43 -7.85 -9.48 5.04
N LYS A 44 -6.66 -8.86 4.91
CA LYS A 44 -6.50 -7.51 4.33
C LYS A 44 -7.05 -7.43 2.91
N VAL A 45 -6.73 -8.42 2.06
CA VAL A 45 -7.23 -8.49 0.67
C VAL A 45 -8.75 -8.62 0.65
N LYS A 46 -9.33 -9.48 1.50
CA LYS A 46 -10.80 -9.62 1.62
C LYS A 46 -11.47 -8.30 2.02
N MET A 47 -10.90 -7.56 2.97
CA MET A 47 -11.44 -6.25 3.37
C MET A 47 -11.34 -5.22 2.24
N ALA A 48 -10.23 -5.20 1.50
CA ALA A 48 -10.09 -4.34 0.34
C ALA A 48 -11.11 -4.68 -0.76
N LEU A 49 -11.31 -5.98 -1.02
CA LEU A 49 -12.29 -6.47 -1.99
C LEU A 49 -13.71 -6.06 -1.62
N ALA A 50 -14.13 -6.29 -0.36
CA ALA A 50 -15.46 -5.91 0.11
C ALA A 50 -15.72 -4.40 -0.01
N ARG A 51 -14.69 -3.56 0.22
CA ARG A 51 -14.80 -2.11 0.01
C ARG A 51 -14.99 -1.76 -1.46
N ALA A 52 -14.19 -2.35 -2.34
CA ALA A 52 -14.29 -2.12 -3.78
C ALA A 52 -15.66 -2.53 -4.34
N GLU A 53 -16.16 -3.70 -3.93
CA GLU A 53 -17.49 -4.20 -4.32
C GLU A 53 -18.63 -3.32 -3.78
N GLY A 54 -18.54 -2.90 -2.51
CA GLY A 54 -19.51 -1.99 -1.90
C GLY A 54 -19.56 -0.61 -2.57
N SER A 55 -18.41 -0.05 -2.95
CA SER A 55 -18.33 1.23 -3.67
C SER A 55 -18.93 1.12 -5.08
N ALA A 56 -18.70 0.02 -5.80
CA ALA A 56 -19.30 -0.20 -7.12
C ALA A 56 -20.84 -0.28 -7.07
N GLN A 57 -21.40 -0.71 -5.93
CA GLN A 57 -22.84 -0.80 -5.73
C GLN A 57 -23.47 0.55 -5.29
N GLN A 58 -22.68 1.42 -4.64
CA GLN A 58 -23.10 2.75 -4.19
C GLN A 58 -23.02 3.81 -5.30
N GLU A 59 -22.22 3.59 -6.36
CA GLU A 59 -22.14 4.44 -7.56
C GLU A 59 -23.27 4.22 -8.59
N ARG A 60 -24.33 3.46 -8.27
CA ARG A 60 -25.58 3.56 -9.04
C ARG A 60 -26.19 4.95 -8.81
N PRO A 61 -26.25 5.83 -9.83
CA PRO A 61 -26.47 7.25 -9.62
C PRO A 61 -27.93 7.53 -9.27
N ARG A 62 -28.20 7.91 -8.02
CA ARG A 62 -29.37 8.77 -7.73
C ARG A 62 -29.01 10.16 -8.25
N GLN A 63 -29.51 10.51 -9.43
CA GLN A 63 -29.45 11.87 -9.96
C GLN A 63 -30.21 12.83 -9.02
N PRO A 64 -29.58 13.90 -8.52
CA PRO A 64 -30.30 15.08 -8.08
C PRO A 64 -30.42 16.01 -9.28
N GLU A 65 -31.65 16.26 -9.71
CA GLU A 65 -32.00 17.22 -10.76
C GLU A 65 -31.40 18.60 -10.44
N ARG A 66 -30.66 19.16 -11.40
CA ARG A 66 -30.17 20.55 -11.34
C ARG A 66 -31.25 21.51 -11.84
N PRO A 67 -31.55 22.61 -11.14
CA PRO A 67 -32.14 23.79 -11.76
C PRO A 67 -31.03 24.63 -12.40
N MET A 68 -31.07 24.77 -13.72
CA MET A 68 -30.27 25.73 -14.48
C MET A 68 -30.55 27.17 -14.03
N ARG A 69 -29.51 27.93 -13.70
CA ARG A 69 -29.51 29.38 -13.88
C ARG A 69 -28.34 29.77 -14.76
N LYS A 70 -28.67 30.21 -15.98
CA LYS A 70 -27.78 30.95 -16.88
C LYS A 70 -27.43 32.28 -16.21
N VAL A 71 -26.15 32.51 -15.95
CA VAL A 71 -25.63 33.87 -15.74
C VAL A 71 -24.61 34.14 -16.83
N LYS A 72 -24.87 35.21 -17.56
CA LYS A 72 -24.15 35.75 -18.70
C LYS A 72 -23.01 36.61 -18.18
N GLY A 73 -21.76 36.29 -18.52
CA GLY A 73 -20.63 37.18 -18.27
C GLY A 73 -19.29 36.47 -18.27
N GLY A 74 -18.36 36.98 -19.08
CA GLY A 74 -16.92 36.74 -18.96
C GLY A 74 -16.46 35.35 -19.41
N GLY A 75 -16.05 35.23 -20.67
CA GLY A 75 -15.25 34.09 -21.08
C GLY A 75 -13.90 34.09 -20.34
N PRO A 76 -13.45 32.95 -19.81
CA PRO A 76 -12.05 32.74 -19.49
C PRO A 76 -11.40 31.86 -20.56
N LEU A 77 -10.13 32.16 -20.81
CA LEU A 77 -9.13 31.39 -21.56
C LEU A 77 -9.27 29.87 -21.32
N PRO A 78 -8.78 28.99 -22.24
CA PRO A 78 -8.78 27.55 -22.02
C PRO A 78 -7.91 27.22 -20.80
N GLY A 79 -8.54 27.21 -19.62
CA GLY A 79 -7.99 26.60 -18.44
C GLY A 79 -7.82 25.14 -18.77
N PHE A 80 -6.56 24.70 -18.80
CA PHE A 80 -6.19 23.30 -18.82
C PHE A 80 -7.17 22.54 -17.95
N ALA A 81 -7.99 21.69 -18.57
CA ALA A 81 -8.84 20.77 -17.86
C ALA A 81 -7.89 19.94 -16.99
N GLN A 82 -7.81 20.28 -15.70
CA GLN A 82 -7.17 19.41 -14.73
C GLN A 82 -8.05 18.17 -14.73
N SER A 83 -7.57 17.17 -15.46
CA SER A 83 -8.02 15.80 -15.34
C SER A 83 -8.16 15.51 -13.84
N PRO A 84 -9.22 14.86 -13.37
CA PRO A 84 -9.35 14.50 -11.96
C PRO A 84 -8.31 13.42 -11.67
N MET A 85 -7.04 13.81 -11.53
CA MET A 85 -6.01 12.98 -10.95
C MET A 85 -6.38 12.83 -9.49
N LYS A 86 -7.09 11.73 -9.22
CA LYS A 86 -7.41 11.19 -7.91
C LYS A 86 -6.16 10.72 -7.15
N THR A 87 -4.99 11.31 -7.39
CA THR A 87 -3.74 11.02 -6.67
C THR A 87 -3.47 12.17 -5.72
N GLY A 88 -4.00 12.06 -4.50
CA GLY A 88 -3.47 12.87 -3.40
C GLY A 88 -2.02 12.46 -3.16
N TYR A 89 -1.18 13.35 -2.63
CA TYR A 89 0.18 13.01 -2.19
C TYR A 89 0.24 13.13 -0.68
N VAL A 90 1.10 12.34 -0.04
CA VAL A 90 1.23 12.31 1.41
C VAL A 90 2.70 12.37 1.80
N VAL A 91 3.03 13.25 2.74
CA VAL A 91 4.34 13.28 3.39
C VAL A 91 4.27 12.47 4.67
N GLN A 92 5.19 11.53 4.80
CA GLN A 92 5.51 10.84 6.03
C GLN A 92 6.73 11.51 6.68
N GLN A 93 6.51 12.16 7.83
CA GLN A 93 7.59 12.67 8.67
C GLN A 93 7.84 11.68 9.79
N LYS A 94 9.01 11.03 9.77
CA LYS A 94 9.44 10.16 10.88
C LYS A 94 9.97 11.04 12.01
N ARG A 95 9.19 11.22 13.09
CA ARG A 95 9.64 11.94 14.28
C ARG A 95 10.48 11.01 15.16
N THR A 96 11.80 11.17 15.11
CA THR A 96 12.74 10.58 16.07
C THR A 96 13.22 11.63 17.08
N PRO A 97 13.44 11.27 18.36
CA PRO A 97 13.94 12.20 19.38
C PRO A 97 15.38 12.73 19.15
N HIS A 98 16.05 12.35 18.06
CA HIS A 98 17.48 12.61 17.85
C HIS A 98 17.86 13.31 16.53
N GLY A 99 16.93 13.96 15.83
CA GLY A 99 17.26 14.85 14.70
C GLY A 99 16.39 14.68 13.45
N PRO A 100 16.55 15.56 12.44
CA PRO A 100 15.72 15.60 11.24
C PRO A 100 16.13 14.48 10.26
N GLU A 101 15.52 13.31 10.40
CA GLU A 101 15.59 12.25 9.38
C GLU A 101 14.78 12.65 8.13
N PRO A 102 15.16 12.13 6.95
CA PRO A 102 14.53 12.51 5.71
C PRO A 102 13.05 12.11 5.66
N ALA A 103 12.20 13.02 5.20
CA ALA A 103 10.77 12.77 5.05
C ALA A 103 10.52 11.97 3.76
N PHE A 104 9.54 11.06 3.79
CA PHE A 104 9.20 10.27 2.61
C PHE A 104 7.93 10.82 1.96
N ILE A 105 7.94 10.96 0.64
CA ILE A 105 6.74 11.29 -0.13
C ILE A 105 6.11 10.01 -0.66
N HIS A 106 4.81 9.91 -0.50
CA HIS A 106 3.98 8.80 -0.93
C HIS A 106 2.82 9.30 -1.81
N LEU A 107 2.26 8.42 -2.64
CA LEU A 107 0.90 8.59 -3.15
C LEU A 107 -0.10 8.37 -2.01
N ALA A 108 -1.25 9.02 -2.05
CA ALA A 108 -2.29 8.93 -1.00
C ALA A 108 -2.84 7.52 -0.81
N ASP A 109 -2.71 6.67 -1.83
CA ASP A 109 -3.14 5.27 -1.79
C ASP A 109 -2.00 4.30 -1.44
N CYS A 110 -0.83 4.81 -1.05
CA CYS A 110 0.31 3.96 -0.67
C CYS A 110 0.04 3.25 0.66
N THR A 111 0.15 1.92 0.66
CA THR A 111 -0.04 1.09 1.85
C THR A 111 1.16 1.09 2.79
N MET A 112 2.27 1.73 2.40
CA MET A 112 3.53 1.80 3.16
C MET A 112 3.66 3.08 3.99
N ILE A 113 2.59 3.87 4.09
CA ILE A 113 2.58 5.08 4.92
C ILE A 113 2.57 4.65 6.40
N GLU A 114 3.60 5.01 7.14
CA GLU A 114 3.65 4.77 8.59
C GLU A 114 3.51 6.10 9.37
N GLY A 115 2.81 6.07 10.51
CA GLY A 115 2.57 7.27 11.33
C GLY A 115 1.43 8.15 10.83
N THR A 116 1.48 9.46 11.13
CA THR A 116 0.41 10.41 10.79
C THR A 116 0.61 10.97 9.37
N PRO A 117 -0.25 10.63 8.40
CA PRO A 117 -0.13 11.14 7.04
C PRO A 117 -0.47 12.62 6.93
N HIS A 118 0.43 13.43 6.37
CA HIS A 118 0.12 14.80 5.96
C HIS A 118 -0.15 14.87 4.47
N ARG A 119 -1.41 15.13 4.10
CA ARG A 119 -1.81 15.29 2.69
C ARG A 119 -1.25 16.59 2.14
N ILE A 120 -0.54 16.48 1.03
CA ILE A 120 0.03 17.59 0.28
C ILE A 120 -0.45 17.58 -1.16
N ARG A 121 -0.41 18.74 -1.80
CA ARG A 121 -0.81 18.88 -3.21
C ARG A 121 0.31 18.37 -4.14
N PRO A 122 -0.02 18.04 -5.41
CA PRO A 122 0.99 17.61 -6.39
C PRO A 122 2.13 18.63 -6.57
N ASP A 123 1.81 19.92 -6.57
CA ASP A 123 2.81 20.99 -6.71
C ASP A 123 3.76 21.06 -5.49
N GLU A 124 3.23 20.82 -4.30
CA GLU A 124 3.99 20.75 -3.04
C GLU A 124 4.87 19.49 -3.02
N ALA A 125 4.39 18.37 -3.57
CA ALA A 125 5.15 17.14 -3.67
C ALA A 125 6.35 17.29 -4.61
N ARG A 126 6.19 17.99 -5.75
CA ARG A 126 7.31 18.32 -6.65
C ARG A 126 8.34 19.22 -5.98
N ALA A 127 7.89 20.26 -5.29
CA ALA A 127 8.78 21.18 -4.58
C ALA A 127 9.58 20.44 -3.49
N ALA A 128 8.91 19.55 -2.76
CA ALA A 128 9.53 18.78 -1.69
C ALA A 128 10.51 17.72 -2.19
N LEU A 129 10.26 17.06 -3.33
CA LEU A 129 11.24 16.16 -3.97
C LEU A 129 12.52 16.87 -4.48
N THR A 130 12.52 18.21 -4.51
CA THR A 130 13.74 18.99 -4.81
C THR A 130 14.65 19.13 -3.58
N ASP A 131 14.16 18.88 -2.36
CA ASP A 131 14.96 18.96 -1.13
C ASP A 131 15.75 17.65 -0.94
N PRO A 132 17.10 17.69 -0.78
CA PRO A 132 17.92 16.50 -0.54
C PRO A 132 17.58 15.76 0.78
N LYS A 133 16.76 16.35 1.64
CA LYS A 133 16.27 15.73 2.88
C LYS A 133 14.93 15.04 2.69
N ILE A 134 14.44 14.89 1.46
CA ILE A 134 13.14 14.28 1.19
C ILE A 134 13.29 13.23 0.10
N GLU A 135 12.92 11.99 0.40
CA GLU A 135 13.06 10.87 -0.53
C GLU A 135 11.69 10.42 -1.08
N PRO A 136 11.58 10.11 -2.37
CA PRO A 136 10.40 9.46 -2.91
C PRO A 136 10.31 8.03 -2.37
N CYS A 137 9.10 7.61 -1.99
CA CYS A 137 8.87 6.22 -1.63
C CYS A 137 9.12 5.32 -2.85
N ARG A 138 10.10 4.41 -2.73
CA ARG A 138 10.50 3.47 -3.80
C ARG A 138 9.37 2.53 -4.25
N PHE A 139 8.32 2.36 -3.45
CA PHE A 139 7.21 1.46 -3.73
C PHE A 139 6.12 2.12 -4.58
N CYS A 140 5.77 3.37 -4.29
CA CYS A 140 4.74 4.09 -5.03
C CYS A 140 5.30 5.08 -6.05
N ARG A 141 6.63 5.19 -6.18
CA ARG A 141 7.35 6.00 -7.19
C ARG A 141 6.64 7.32 -7.52
N PRO A 142 6.38 8.18 -6.51
CA PRO A 142 5.67 9.44 -6.74
C PRO A 142 6.46 10.40 -7.64
N ASP A 143 7.77 10.21 -7.72
CA ASP A 143 8.72 10.86 -8.63
C ASP A 143 8.38 10.63 -10.11
N THR A 144 8.00 9.39 -10.47
CA THR A 144 7.67 9.02 -11.85
C THR A 144 6.32 9.61 -12.28
N GLU A 145 5.33 9.64 -11.39
CA GLU A 145 4.01 10.24 -11.70
C GLU A 145 4.05 11.77 -11.75
N LEU A 146 4.93 12.39 -10.95
CA LEU A 146 5.09 13.84 -10.92
C LEU A 146 6.03 14.37 -12.01
N GLY A 147 6.65 13.48 -12.79
CA GLY A 147 7.58 13.85 -13.87
C GLY A 147 8.88 14.48 -13.36
N THR A 148 9.30 14.17 -12.13
CA THR A 148 10.55 14.67 -11.52
C THR A 148 11.72 13.71 -11.71
N ASP A 149 11.53 12.61 -12.44
CA ASP A 149 12.59 11.67 -12.86
C ASP A 149 13.38 12.30 -14.02
N LEU A 150 14.19 13.32 -13.71
CA LEU A 150 15.20 13.88 -14.59
C LEU A 150 16.57 13.71 -13.93
N ALA A 151 17.24 12.63 -14.34
CA ALA A 151 18.69 12.37 -14.31
C ALA A 151 19.38 12.15 -12.95
#